data_AF-A0A4V1WQT3-F1
#
_entry.id   AF-A0A4V1WQT3-F1
#
_cell.length_a   1.000
_cell.length_b   1.000
_cell.length_c   1.000
_cell.angle_alpha   90.00
_cell.angle_beta   90.00
_cell.angle_gamma   90.00
#
_symmetry.space_group_name_H-M   'P 1'
#
loop_
_entity.id
_entity.type
_entity.pdbx_description
1 polymer ?
#
loop_
_entity_poly.entity_id
_entity_poly.type
_entity_poly.pdbx_seq_one_letter_code
_entity_poly.pdbx_strand_id
1 'polypeptide(L)'
;MGTAIPRITSEFHSLADVGWYIGAFTLASATLQPLSGKLYAHLSTKIVFLTFVLLFELGSLLCAVASSSAFLIVGRVVAGLGASGIVNGAMTMLAAAVPAEKSPVYTGIVLGTAQMGIVAGPLIGGALTEHATWRWCFYMNLPIGGAAAALITLVRIPERTLKPRLTVSVFRKVVSDLDLFGFALFVPPSVMLLLALQLGSSGAQAWDSSVVIGLFCGAGVCAVLFILWEKRVGDQAMLPGKLLGKRVVWTSCVHSSCIITCMMTASIWMPTYFQAVKNNGPTDSGVHVLPSILSQLLAVIATGAAVSRMGYYLPWALASGVITTIGNVLVSTFTVSTSTAVWIGYQIVLGAGRGCGMQMAIIAVQNAVPPSQYPIALASLVFFQNLSTSVAVVIANTIFAQTLTSKISLYVPSVSPRIVLDTGSSASAVRALVPLGELDGLLRAYSESLRNVFYFLSAIACIAVIASLGMGWKDIRKKSAEPEKDIAMDGVCQDGKKLEGP
;
A
#
# COMPACT_ATOMS: atom_id res chain seq x y z
N MET A 1 -1.16 -8.04 -11.26
CA MET A 1 0.13 -7.43 -11.67
C MET A 1 1.34 -8.27 -11.28
N GLY A 2 1.51 -8.69 -10.01
CA GLY A 2 2.70 -9.46 -9.58
C GLY A 2 3.02 -10.69 -10.46
N THR A 3 2.01 -11.47 -10.84
CA THR A 3 2.14 -12.63 -11.74
C THR A 3 2.42 -12.26 -13.21
N ALA A 4 2.07 -11.05 -13.61
CA ALA A 4 2.28 -10.54 -14.97
C ALA A 4 3.65 -9.87 -15.16
N ILE A 5 4.28 -9.38 -14.08
CA ILE A 5 5.56 -8.65 -14.13
C ILE A 5 6.66 -9.43 -14.87
N PRO A 6 6.87 -10.73 -14.63
CA PRO A 6 7.90 -11.46 -15.36
C PRO A 6 7.64 -11.51 -16.87
N ARG A 7 6.37 -11.58 -17.29
CA ARG A 7 6.00 -11.53 -18.72
C ARG A 7 6.16 -10.12 -19.31
N ILE A 8 5.73 -9.09 -18.60
CA ILE A 8 5.87 -7.68 -19.01
C ILE A 8 7.33 -7.30 -19.21
N THR A 9 8.19 -7.65 -18.24
CA THR A 9 9.63 -7.37 -18.32
C THR A 9 10.31 -8.10 -19.47
N SER A 10 9.83 -9.30 -19.82
CA SER A 10 10.35 -10.06 -20.95
C SER A 10 9.91 -9.47 -22.29
N GLU A 11 8.71 -8.89 -22.38
CA GLU A 11 8.22 -8.22 -23.60
C GLU A 11 8.86 -6.84 -23.81
N PHE A 12 9.08 -6.08 -22.74
CA PHE A 12 9.68 -4.74 -22.81
C PHE A 12 11.19 -4.71 -22.63
N HIS A 13 11.81 -5.87 -22.39
CA HIS A 13 13.24 -5.98 -22.16
C HIS A 13 13.76 -5.08 -21.02
N SER A 14 13.02 -5.02 -19.92
CA SER A 14 13.20 -4.00 -18.88
C SER A 14 13.06 -4.54 -17.45
N LEU A 15 13.88 -5.54 -17.07
CA LEU A 15 13.87 -6.03 -15.68
C LEU A 15 14.30 -4.95 -14.68
N ALA A 16 15.14 -4.02 -15.10
CA ALA A 16 15.52 -2.87 -14.28
C ALA A 16 14.31 -2.04 -13.86
N ASP A 17 13.25 -1.96 -14.66
CA ASP A 17 12.09 -1.08 -14.41
C ASP A 17 11.02 -1.69 -13.50
N VAL A 18 11.21 -2.94 -13.03
CA VAL A 18 10.24 -3.62 -12.14
C VAL A 18 9.90 -2.78 -10.91
N GLY A 19 10.89 -2.09 -10.35
CA GLY A 19 10.70 -1.17 -9.24
C GLY A 19 9.67 -0.08 -9.51
N TRP A 20 9.66 0.48 -10.73
CA TRP A 20 8.78 1.58 -11.14
C TRP A 20 7.35 1.14 -11.41
N TYR A 21 7.13 -0.08 -11.87
CA TYR A 21 5.80 -0.57 -12.19
C TYR A 21 4.82 -0.52 -11.02
N ILE A 22 5.29 -0.80 -9.80
CA ILE A 22 4.50 -0.61 -8.57
C ILE A 22 4.85 0.71 -7.90
N GLY A 23 6.14 1.08 -7.85
CA GLY A 23 6.61 2.29 -7.18
C GLY A 23 5.96 3.57 -7.70
N ALA A 24 5.79 3.71 -9.02
CA ALA A 24 5.14 4.89 -9.61
C ALA A 24 3.66 5.00 -9.22
N PHE A 25 2.94 3.87 -9.21
CA PHE A 25 1.53 3.82 -8.81
C PHE A 25 1.35 4.16 -7.33
N THR A 26 2.14 3.55 -6.45
CA THR A 26 2.03 3.78 -5.00
C THR A 26 2.54 5.16 -4.64
N LEU A 27 3.57 5.69 -5.29
CA LEU A 27 4.02 7.07 -5.09
C LEU A 27 2.95 8.06 -5.52
N ALA A 28 2.41 7.93 -6.73
CA ALA A 28 1.35 8.80 -7.22
C ALA A 28 0.12 8.75 -6.30
N SER A 29 -0.25 7.55 -5.84
CA SER A 29 -1.33 7.37 -4.88
C SER A 29 -1.02 8.05 -3.53
N ALA A 30 0.19 7.88 -2.99
CA ALA A 30 0.61 8.52 -1.75
C ALA A 30 0.54 10.04 -1.85
N THR A 31 1.15 10.62 -2.88
CA THR A 31 1.23 12.08 -3.06
C THR A 31 -0.13 12.75 -3.12
N LEU A 32 -1.10 12.12 -3.78
CA LEU A 32 -2.44 12.68 -3.96
C LEU A 32 -3.42 12.28 -2.84
N GLN A 33 -3.04 11.35 -1.95
CA GLN A 33 -3.89 10.86 -0.86
C GLN A 33 -4.41 12.00 0.05
N PRO A 34 -3.57 12.93 0.54
CA PRO A 34 -4.06 13.98 1.42
C PRO A 34 -4.87 15.03 0.65
N LEU A 35 -4.46 15.32 -0.59
CA LEU A 35 -5.16 16.24 -1.48
C LEU A 35 -6.57 15.77 -1.78
N SER A 36 -6.75 14.48 -2.06
CA SER A 36 -8.07 13.90 -2.30
C SER A 36 -8.99 14.05 -1.09
N GLY A 37 -8.48 13.92 0.13
CA GLY A 37 -9.22 14.19 1.36
C GLY A 37 -9.76 15.62 1.43
N LYS A 38 -8.94 16.62 1.09
CA LYS A 38 -9.36 18.03 1.03
C LYS A 38 -10.39 18.26 -0.10
N LEU A 39 -10.20 17.64 -1.27
CA LEU A 39 -11.19 17.70 -2.35
C LEU A 39 -12.56 17.18 -1.90
N TYR A 40 -12.62 16.06 -1.18
CA TYR A 40 -13.87 15.54 -0.63
C TYR A 40 -14.49 16.42 0.47
N ALA A 41 -13.69 17.23 1.17
CA ALA A 41 -14.21 18.16 2.17
C ALA A 41 -14.94 19.35 1.53
N HIS A 42 -14.46 19.85 0.39
CA HIS A 42 -14.97 21.09 -0.21
C HIS A 42 -15.86 20.89 -1.45
N LEU A 43 -15.66 19.82 -2.22
CA LEU A 43 -16.35 19.56 -3.50
C LEU A 43 -17.35 18.42 -3.35
N SER A 44 -18.36 18.34 -4.23
CA SER A 44 -19.38 17.29 -4.15
C SER A 44 -18.76 15.90 -4.13
N THR A 45 -19.15 15.09 -3.15
CA THR A 45 -18.56 13.76 -2.92
C THR A 45 -18.71 12.88 -4.16
N LYS A 46 -19.88 12.96 -4.82
CA LYS A 46 -20.19 12.19 -6.01
C LYS A 46 -19.32 12.54 -7.21
N ILE A 47 -19.17 13.84 -7.51
CA ILE A 47 -18.37 14.30 -8.65
C ILE A 47 -16.90 13.96 -8.46
N VAL A 48 -16.38 14.19 -7.25
CA VAL A 48 -14.99 13.88 -6.92
C VAL A 48 -14.73 12.39 -7.07
N PHE A 49 -15.60 11.53 -6.53
CA PHE A 49 -15.47 10.08 -6.66
C PHE A 49 -15.46 9.61 -8.12
N LEU A 50 -16.43 10.08 -8.93
CA LEU A 50 -16.49 9.73 -10.35
C LEU A 50 -15.27 10.22 -11.14
N THR A 51 -14.71 11.39 -10.77
CA THR A 51 -13.48 11.92 -11.39
C THR A 51 -12.28 11.02 -11.08
N PHE A 52 -12.15 10.55 -9.83
CA PHE A 52 -11.08 9.63 -9.45
C PHE A 52 -11.23 8.24 -10.09
N VAL A 53 -12.46 7.73 -10.21
CA VAL A 53 -12.74 6.50 -10.97
C VAL A 53 -12.35 6.68 -12.43
N LEU A 54 -12.77 7.76 -13.08
CA LEU A 54 -12.40 8.05 -14.47
C LEU A 54 -10.88 8.12 -14.64
N LEU A 55 -10.17 8.79 -13.74
CA LEU A 55 -8.71 8.89 -13.77
C LEU A 55 -8.04 7.52 -13.59
N PHE A 56 -8.55 6.68 -12.69
CA PHE A 56 -8.07 5.31 -12.50
C PHE A 56 -8.28 4.44 -13.74
N GLU A 57 -9.45 4.55 -14.38
CA GLU A 57 -9.77 3.80 -15.60
C GLU A 57 -8.95 4.28 -16.80
N LEU A 58 -8.75 5.59 -16.96
CA LEU A 58 -7.84 6.13 -17.98
C LEU A 58 -6.42 5.61 -17.77
N GLY A 59 -5.91 5.62 -16.53
CA GLY A 59 -4.60 5.03 -16.22
C GLY A 59 -4.53 3.54 -16.52
N SER A 60 -5.59 2.78 -16.23
CA SER A 60 -5.70 1.36 -16.58
C SER A 60 -5.69 1.16 -18.11
N LEU A 61 -6.41 1.97 -18.87
CA LEU A 61 -6.39 1.93 -20.33
C LEU A 61 -4.99 2.20 -20.88
N LEU A 62 -4.30 3.24 -20.39
CA LEU A 62 -2.92 3.55 -20.79
C LEU A 62 -1.97 2.38 -20.52
N CYS A 63 -2.11 1.71 -19.37
CA CYS A 63 -1.35 0.51 -19.07
C CYS A 63 -1.66 -0.65 -20.04
N ALA A 64 -2.93 -0.81 -20.42
CA ALA A 64 -3.38 -1.87 -21.31
C ALA A 64 -2.86 -1.69 -22.75
N VAL A 65 -2.78 -0.44 -23.23
CA VAL A 65 -2.27 -0.14 -24.59
C VAL A 65 -0.78 0.17 -24.63
N ALA A 66 -0.07 -0.01 -23.51
CA ALA A 66 1.34 0.34 -23.43
C ALA A 66 2.18 -0.46 -24.45
N SER A 67 2.97 0.28 -25.23
CA SER A 67 3.93 -0.23 -26.21
C SER A 67 5.38 -0.23 -25.68
N SER A 68 5.62 0.38 -24.52
CA SER A 68 6.96 0.44 -23.90
C SER A 68 6.86 0.47 -22.37
N SER A 69 7.97 0.14 -21.70
CA SER A 69 8.13 0.21 -20.25
C SER A 69 7.80 1.61 -19.70
N ALA A 70 8.38 2.65 -20.30
CA ALA A 70 8.13 4.04 -19.91
C ALA A 70 6.65 4.43 -20.05
N PHE A 71 5.98 4.00 -21.13
CA PHE A 71 4.57 4.29 -21.32
C PHE A 71 3.70 3.57 -20.27
N LEU A 72 4.04 2.32 -19.93
CA LEU A 72 3.38 1.59 -18.83
C LEU A 72 3.56 2.35 -17.50
N ILE A 73 4.76 2.85 -17.20
CA ILE A 73 5.02 3.62 -15.97
C ILE A 73 4.15 4.88 -15.91
N VAL A 74 4.00 5.62 -17.02
CA VAL A 74 3.10 6.78 -17.09
C VAL A 74 1.65 6.37 -16.81
N GLY A 75 1.17 5.28 -17.42
CA GLY A 75 -0.15 4.73 -17.12
C GLY A 75 -0.33 4.40 -15.63
N ARG A 76 0.71 3.85 -14.98
CA ARG A 76 0.72 3.54 -13.55
C ARG A 76 0.67 4.78 -12.68
N VAL A 77 1.32 5.88 -13.06
CA VAL A 77 1.19 7.17 -12.39
C VAL A 77 -0.26 7.64 -12.44
N VAL A 78 -0.86 7.70 -13.64
CA VAL A 78 -2.25 8.15 -13.83
C VAL A 78 -3.23 7.29 -13.02
N ALA A 79 -3.07 5.96 -13.06
CA ALA A 79 -3.87 5.05 -12.26
C ALA A 79 -3.69 5.26 -10.76
N GLY A 80 -2.46 5.52 -10.31
CA GLY A 80 -2.15 5.81 -8.90
C GLY A 80 -2.82 7.08 -8.40
N LEU A 81 -2.81 8.15 -9.20
CA LEU A 81 -3.55 9.38 -8.91
C LEU A 81 -5.05 9.08 -8.72
N GLY A 82 -5.65 8.30 -9.63
CA GLY A 82 -7.04 7.83 -9.50
C GLY A 82 -7.30 7.06 -8.21
N ALA A 83 -6.43 6.08 -7.89
CA ALA A 83 -6.58 5.19 -6.73
C ALA A 83 -6.61 5.95 -5.39
N SER A 84 -5.85 7.04 -5.27
CA SER A 84 -5.76 7.84 -4.04
C SER A 84 -7.13 8.34 -3.54
N GLY A 85 -8.01 8.72 -4.48
CA GLY A 85 -9.32 9.28 -4.15
C GLY A 85 -10.44 8.25 -4.07
N ILE A 86 -10.29 7.06 -4.65
CA ILE A 86 -11.33 6.01 -4.59
C ILE A 86 -11.53 5.53 -3.16
N VAL A 87 -10.44 5.21 -2.44
CA VAL A 87 -10.53 4.71 -1.06
C VAL A 87 -11.06 5.80 -0.12
N ASN A 88 -10.52 7.03 -0.22
CA ASN A 88 -10.99 8.16 0.59
C ASN A 88 -12.46 8.49 0.31
N GLY A 89 -12.89 8.41 -0.95
CA GLY A 89 -14.27 8.66 -1.35
C GLY A 89 -15.22 7.59 -0.83
N ALA A 90 -14.84 6.30 -0.94
CA ALA A 90 -15.63 5.20 -0.38
C ALA A 90 -15.88 5.38 1.12
N MET A 91 -14.83 5.73 1.88
CA MET A 91 -14.96 6.00 3.32
C MET A 91 -15.79 7.25 3.61
N THR A 92 -15.64 8.31 2.82
CA THR A 92 -16.41 9.55 2.97
C THR A 92 -17.90 9.31 2.71
N MET A 93 -18.24 8.56 1.66
CA MET A 93 -19.61 8.19 1.34
C MET A 93 -20.23 7.31 2.43
N LEU A 94 -19.47 6.30 2.91
CA LEU A 94 -19.91 5.43 3.99
C LEU A 94 -20.19 6.22 5.27
N ALA A 95 -19.30 7.13 5.64
CA ALA A 95 -19.47 7.97 6.81
C ALA A 95 -20.63 8.99 6.70
N ALA A 96 -21.10 9.27 5.49
CA ALA A 96 -22.29 10.10 5.25
C ALA A 96 -23.58 9.28 5.20
N ALA A 97 -23.53 8.03 4.75
CA ALA A 97 -24.69 7.17 4.55
C ALA A 97 -25.04 6.30 5.77
N VAL A 98 -24.07 6.00 6.63
CA VAL A 98 -24.21 5.03 7.73
C VAL A 98 -24.11 5.73 9.09
N PRO A 99 -25.02 5.46 10.04
CA PRO A 99 -24.90 5.92 11.43
C PRO A 99 -23.57 5.51 12.06
N ALA A 100 -23.03 6.34 12.96
CA ALA A 100 -21.70 6.17 13.52
C ALA A 100 -21.50 4.81 14.22
N GLU A 101 -22.57 4.26 14.80
CA GLU A 101 -22.58 2.99 15.52
C GLU A 101 -22.41 1.79 14.58
N LYS A 102 -22.93 1.89 13.36
CA LYS A 102 -22.87 0.84 12.34
C LYS A 102 -21.68 0.99 11.40
N SER A 103 -21.05 2.17 11.37
CA SER A 103 -19.90 2.50 10.51
C SER A 103 -18.76 1.46 10.56
N PRO A 104 -18.37 0.88 11.72
CA PRO A 104 -17.34 -0.16 11.76
C PRO A 104 -17.70 -1.44 10.98
N VAL A 105 -18.98 -1.87 11.01
CA VAL A 105 -19.44 -3.07 10.32
C VAL A 105 -19.35 -2.88 8.80
N TYR A 106 -19.88 -1.76 8.30
CA TYR A 106 -19.82 -1.46 6.87
C TYR A 106 -18.39 -1.19 6.39
N THR A 107 -17.56 -0.55 7.21
CA THR A 107 -16.13 -0.38 6.92
C THR A 107 -15.45 -1.75 6.77
N GLY A 108 -15.78 -2.70 7.66
CA GLY A 108 -15.35 -4.09 7.55
C GLY A 108 -15.78 -4.76 6.25
N ILE A 109 -17.02 -4.55 5.80
CA ILE A 109 -17.51 -5.07 4.51
C ILE A 109 -16.70 -4.47 3.33
N VAL A 110 -16.52 -3.15 3.30
CA VAL A 110 -15.76 -2.48 2.22
C VAL A 110 -14.32 -2.98 2.17
N LEU A 111 -13.64 -3.01 3.32
CA LEU A 111 -12.27 -3.50 3.40
C LEU A 111 -12.19 -5.00 3.10
N GLY A 112 -13.17 -5.79 3.54
CA GLY A 112 -13.25 -7.23 3.25
C GLY A 112 -13.40 -7.51 1.75
N THR A 113 -14.25 -6.78 1.05
CA THR A 113 -14.38 -6.88 -0.41
C THR A 113 -13.09 -6.48 -1.13
N ALA A 114 -12.41 -5.42 -0.66
CA ALA A 114 -11.09 -5.07 -1.19
C ALA A 114 -10.07 -6.20 -1.00
N GLN A 115 -10.10 -6.92 0.14
CA GLN A 115 -9.24 -8.08 0.36
C GLN A 115 -9.56 -9.26 -0.56
N MET A 116 -10.85 -9.51 -0.86
CA MET A 116 -11.22 -10.54 -1.85
C MET A 116 -10.62 -10.24 -3.23
N GLY A 117 -10.58 -8.96 -3.62
CA GLY A 117 -9.89 -8.54 -4.85
C GLY A 117 -8.40 -8.84 -4.83
N ILE A 118 -7.72 -8.63 -3.69
CA ILE A 118 -6.30 -8.97 -3.52
C ILE A 118 -6.09 -10.48 -3.62
N VAL A 119 -7.01 -11.29 -3.09
CA VAL A 119 -6.95 -12.76 -3.14
C VAL A 119 -7.14 -13.29 -4.56
N ALA A 120 -8.13 -12.75 -5.29
CA ALA A 120 -8.43 -13.15 -6.66
C ALA A 120 -7.38 -12.65 -7.67
N GLY A 121 -6.66 -11.58 -7.34
CA GLY A 121 -5.75 -10.88 -8.24
C GLY A 121 -4.68 -11.77 -8.89
N PRO A 122 -3.90 -12.57 -8.14
CA PRO A 122 -2.87 -13.43 -8.71
C PRO A 122 -3.42 -14.57 -9.59
N LEU A 123 -4.56 -15.15 -9.21
CA LEU A 123 -5.24 -16.20 -9.99
C LEU A 123 -5.74 -15.67 -11.33
N ILE A 124 -6.56 -14.61 -11.29
CA ILE A 124 -7.12 -13.99 -12.49
C ILE A 124 -5.99 -13.40 -13.34
N GLY A 125 -5.05 -12.70 -12.71
CA GLY A 125 -3.92 -12.10 -13.41
C GLY A 125 -2.98 -13.14 -14.04
N GLY A 126 -2.76 -14.28 -13.39
CA GLY A 126 -1.98 -15.39 -13.94
C GLY A 126 -2.65 -16.00 -15.17
N ALA A 127 -3.93 -16.37 -15.04
CA ALA A 127 -4.73 -16.94 -16.13
C ALA A 127 -4.84 -16.00 -17.34
N LEU A 128 -5.10 -14.71 -17.11
CA LEU A 128 -5.15 -13.70 -18.18
C LEU A 128 -3.79 -13.51 -18.85
N THR A 129 -2.69 -13.54 -18.09
CA THR A 129 -1.33 -13.38 -18.62
C THR A 129 -0.92 -14.56 -19.49
N GLU A 130 -1.31 -15.78 -19.11
CA GLU A 130 -0.93 -17.00 -19.81
C GLU A 130 -1.80 -17.31 -21.03
N HIS A 131 -3.13 -17.20 -20.90
CA HIS A 131 -4.06 -17.65 -21.94
C HIS A 131 -4.59 -16.53 -22.85
N ALA A 132 -4.43 -15.27 -22.45
CA ALA A 132 -4.82 -14.13 -23.27
C ALA A 132 -3.63 -13.21 -23.50
N THR A 133 -3.55 -12.10 -22.77
CA THR A 133 -2.40 -11.22 -22.71
C THR A 133 -2.35 -10.55 -21.34
N TRP A 134 -1.17 -10.17 -20.86
CA TRP A 134 -1.04 -9.41 -19.60
C TRP A 134 -1.81 -8.09 -19.63
N ARG A 135 -2.09 -7.53 -20.83
CA ARG A 135 -2.87 -6.30 -21.03
C ARG A 135 -4.29 -6.42 -20.49
N TRP A 136 -4.88 -7.63 -20.52
CA TRP A 136 -6.20 -7.89 -19.93
C TRP A 136 -6.26 -7.71 -18.42
N CYS A 137 -5.11 -7.80 -17.71
CA CYS A 137 -5.05 -7.44 -16.30
C CYS A 137 -5.42 -5.96 -16.04
N PHE A 138 -5.35 -5.11 -17.07
CA PHE A 138 -5.75 -3.71 -17.00
C PHE A 138 -7.10 -3.46 -17.68
N TYR A 139 -7.38 -4.10 -18.82
CA TYR A 139 -8.69 -3.96 -19.47
C TYR A 139 -9.85 -4.42 -18.59
N MET A 140 -9.64 -5.40 -17.71
CA MET A 140 -10.70 -5.87 -16.79
C MET A 140 -11.19 -4.80 -15.81
N ASN A 141 -10.38 -3.77 -15.54
CA ASN A 141 -10.79 -2.67 -14.67
C ASN A 141 -11.89 -1.83 -15.33
N LEU A 142 -11.77 -1.55 -16.64
CA LEU A 142 -12.68 -0.67 -17.39
C LEU A 142 -14.17 -1.02 -17.25
N PRO A 143 -14.62 -2.27 -17.48
CA PRO A 143 -16.03 -2.62 -17.29
C PRO A 143 -16.46 -2.54 -15.82
N ILE A 144 -15.57 -2.87 -14.88
CA ILE A 144 -15.88 -2.83 -13.44
C ILE A 144 -16.01 -1.38 -12.97
N GLY A 145 -15.09 -0.50 -13.34
CA GLY A 145 -15.13 0.92 -13.05
C GLY A 145 -16.29 1.61 -13.74
N GLY A 146 -16.58 1.24 -14.99
CA GLY A 146 -17.76 1.71 -15.72
C GLY A 146 -19.06 1.35 -15.01
N ALA A 147 -19.21 0.10 -14.56
CA ALA A 147 -20.36 -0.34 -13.79
C ALA A 147 -20.46 0.40 -12.44
N ALA A 148 -19.34 0.55 -11.71
CA ALA A 148 -19.32 1.30 -10.46
C ALA A 148 -19.70 2.77 -10.66
N ALA A 149 -19.19 3.42 -11.72
CA ALA A 149 -19.53 4.78 -12.08
C ALA A 149 -21.02 4.93 -12.44
N ALA A 150 -21.58 3.98 -13.21
CA ALA A 150 -22.99 3.96 -13.54
C ALA A 150 -23.87 3.84 -12.28
N LEU A 151 -23.57 2.88 -11.40
CA LEU A 151 -24.32 2.68 -10.15
C LEU A 151 -24.27 3.92 -9.25
N ILE A 152 -23.10 4.52 -9.06
CA ILE A 152 -22.93 5.74 -8.26
C ILE A 152 -23.63 6.94 -8.91
N THR A 153 -23.72 6.98 -10.24
CA THR A 153 -24.45 8.02 -10.97
C THR A 153 -25.96 7.89 -10.77
N LEU A 154 -26.49 6.67 -10.67
CA LEU A 154 -27.92 6.42 -10.46
C LEU A 154 -28.36 6.62 -9.00
N VAL A 155 -27.45 6.41 -8.04
CA VAL A 155 -27.77 6.55 -6.60
C VAL A 155 -27.57 7.98 -6.11
N ARG A 156 -28.44 8.43 -5.19
CA ARG A 156 -28.28 9.69 -4.47
C ARG A 156 -27.37 9.48 -3.26
N ILE A 157 -26.19 10.08 -3.29
CA ILE A 157 -25.23 10.03 -2.19
C ILE A 157 -25.51 11.19 -1.23
N PRO A 158 -25.77 10.92 0.07
CA PRO A 158 -25.91 11.99 1.07
C PRO A 158 -24.58 12.73 1.27
N GLU A 159 -24.66 14.05 1.45
CA GLU A 159 -23.50 14.86 1.80
C GLU A 159 -23.49 15.12 3.31
N ARG A 160 -22.36 14.85 3.97
CA ARG A 160 -22.21 14.99 5.42
C ARG A 160 -22.13 16.45 5.88
N THR A 161 -21.72 17.34 4.99
CA THR A 161 -21.61 18.78 5.20
C THR A 161 -22.34 19.51 4.09
N LEU A 162 -22.95 20.66 4.40
CA LEU A 162 -23.53 21.54 3.39
C LEU A 162 -22.41 22.11 2.52
N LYS A 163 -22.28 21.61 1.30
CA LYS A 163 -21.25 22.08 0.36
C LYS A 163 -21.80 23.28 -0.43
N PRO A 164 -21.10 24.43 -0.42
CA PRO A 164 -21.52 25.57 -1.21
C PRO A 164 -21.48 25.23 -2.71
N ARG A 165 -22.36 25.85 -3.51
CA ARG A 165 -22.31 25.71 -4.97
C ARG A 165 -20.93 26.11 -5.49
N LEU A 166 -20.38 25.32 -6.40
CA LEU A 166 -19.12 25.57 -7.10
C LEU A 166 -19.14 26.98 -7.71
N THR A 167 -18.50 27.92 -7.03
CA THR A 167 -18.33 29.32 -7.45
C THR A 167 -16.84 29.58 -7.61
N VAL A 168 -16.43 30.53 -8.47
CA VAL A 168 -15.02 30.89 -8.67
C VAL A 168 -14.31 31.24 -7.33
N SER A 169 -15.04 31.86 -6.40
CA SER A 169 -14.57 32.15 -5.04
C SER A 169 -14.31 30.89 -4.22
N VAL A 170 -15.18 29.88 -4.33
CA VAL A 170 -15.01 28.57 -3.68
C VAL A 170 -13.82 27.84 -4.29
N PHE A 171 -13.66 27.82 -5.61
CA PHE A 171 -12.51 27.21 -6.26
C PHE A 171 -11.19 27.84 -5.82
N ARG A 172 -11.10 29.18 -5.77
CA ARG A 172 -9.91 29.88 -5.25
C ARG A 172 -9.63 29.52 -3.78
N LYS A 173 -10.67 29.40 -2.96
CA LYS A 173 -10.54 28.98 -1.56
C LYS A 173 -10.07 27.53 -1.43
N VAL A 174 -10.64 26.61 -2.22
CA VAL A 174 -10.18 25.21 -2.29
C VAL A 174 -8.71 25.17 -2.68
N VAL A 175 -8.31 25.82 -3.78
CA VAL A 175 -6.92 25.88 -4.24
C VAL A 175 -5.96 26.43 -3.17
N SER A 176 -6.39 27.43 -2.40
CA SER A 176 -5.62 27.94 -1.26
C SER A 176 -5.52 26.93 -0.11
N ASP A 177 -6.60 26.19 0.18
CA ASP A 177 -6.66 25.19 1.24
C ASP A 177 -5.92 23.89 0.86
N LEU A 178 -5.72 23.62 -0.43
CA LEU A 178 -5.10 22.40 -0.97
C LEU A 178 -3.60 22.21 -0.65
N ASP A 179 -2.94 23.19 -0.01
CA ASP A 179 -1.50 23.16 0.28
C ASP A 179 -0.65 22.71 -0.92
N LEU A 180 -0.87 23.36 -2.06
CA LEU A 180 -0.16 23.05 -3.32
C LEU A 180 1.35 23.27 -3.22
N PHE A 181 1.79 24.15 -2.31
CA PHE A 181 3.20 24.37 -2.06
C PHE A 181 3.83 23.20 -1.29
N GLY A 182 3.16 22.68 -0.26
CA GLY A 182 3.55 21.44 0.41
C GLY A 182 3.61 20.26 -0.56
N PHE A 183 2.63 20.15 -1.46
CA PHE A 183 2.63 19.16 -2.54
C PHE A 183 3.85 19.31 -3.48
N ALA A 184 4.14 20.53 -3.93
CA ALA A 184 5.29 20.83 -4.79
C ALA A 184 6.64 20.58 -4.09
N LEU A 185 6.69 20.66 -2.75
CA LEU A 185 7.87 20.31 -1.96
C LEU A 185 7.97 18.81 -1.65
N PHE A 186 6.91 18.02 -1.87
CA PHE A 186 6.89 16.59 -1.55
C PHE A 186 7.06 15.69 -2.77
N VAL A 187 6.38 15.98 -3.88
CA VAL A 187 6.37 15.10 -5.06
C VAL A 187 7.72 15.06 -5.77
N PRO A 188 8.32 16.20 -6.18
CA PRO A 188 9.60 16.19 -6.89
C PRO A 188 10.73 15.48 -6.14
N PRO A 189 10.98 15.70 -4.82
CA PRO A 189 12.07 14.98 -4.15
C PRO A 189 11.81 13.48 -3.98
N SER A 190 10.56 13.07 -3.85
CA SER A 190 10.23 11.65 -3.84
C SER A 190 10.60 11.01 -5.18
N VAL A 191 10.29 11.68 -6.30
CA VAL A 191 10.71 11.23 -7.63
C VAL A 191 12.22 11.25 -7.78
N MET A 192 12.91 12.30 -7.31
CA MET A 192 14.37 12.38 -7.34
C MET A 192 15.03 11.23 -6.58
N LEU A 193 14.53 10.91 -5.38
CA LEU A 193 15.03 9.79 -4.57
C LEU A 193 14.88 8.45 -5.31
N LEU A 194 13.70 8.16 -5.84
CA LEU A 194 13.45 6.92 -6.57
C LEU A 194 14.28 6.85 -7.86
N LEU A 195 14.45 7.99 -8.55
CA LEU A 195 15.26 8.09 -9.77
C LEU A 195 16.74 7.88 -9.48
N ALA A 196 17.27 8.42 -8.39
CA ALA A 196 18.65 8.20 -7.98
C ALA A 196 18.94 6.71 -7.76
N LEU A 197 18.06 6.03 -7.02
CA LEU A 197 18.16 4.59 -6.76
C LEU A 197 18.08 3.78 -8.06
N GLN A 198 17.15 4.12 -8.95
CA GLN A 198 17.00 3.43 -10.23
C GLN A 198 18.24 3.57 -11.11
N LEU A 199 18.71 4.81 -11.32
CA LEU A 199 19.82 5.09 -12.24
C LEU A 199 21.11 4.45 -11.77
N GLY A 200 21.36 4.46 -10.45
CA GLY A 200 22.48 3.75 -9.85
C GLY A 200 22.35 2.23 -9.95
N SER A 201 21.13 1.70 -9.80
CA SER A 201 20.90 0.24 -9.86
C SER A 201 20.97 -0.34 -11.27
N SER A 202 20.48 0.36 -12.28
CA SER A 202 20.35 -0.17 -13.64
C SER A 202 21.68 -0.20 -14.40
N GLY A 203 22.73 0.40 -13.84
CA GLY A 203 24.00 0.60 -14.52
C GLY A 203 23.96 1.70 -15.59
N ALA A 204 22.84 2.43 -15.72
CA ALA A 204 22.72 3.57 -16.63
C ALA A 204 23.60 4.76 -16.18
N GLN A 205 23.78 4.92 -14.87
CA GLN A 205 24.71 5.87 -14.26
C GLN A 205 25.43 5.18 -13.09
N ALA A 206 26.70 5.50 -12.90
CA ALA A 206 27.42 5.02 -11.72
C ALA A 206 26.94 5.74 -10.46
N TRP A 207 27.03 5.10 -9.29
CA TRP A 207 26.58 5.66 -8.01
C TRP A 207 27.32 6.94 -7.60
N ASP A 208 28.56 7.08 -8.07
CA ASP A 208 29.45 8.23 -7.88
C ASP A 208 29.24 9.34 -8.94
N SER A 209 28.33 9.14 -9.90
CA SER A 209 27.98 10.15 -10.89
C SER A 209 27.37 11.38 -10.21
N SER A 210 27.76 12.57 -10.69
CA SER A 210 27.21 13.85 -10.24
C SER A 210 25.69 13.91 -10.35
N VAL A 211 25.09 13.20 -11.32
CA VAL A 211 23.64 13.10 -11.50
C VAL A 211 23.00 12.36 -10.32
N VAL A 212 23.52 11.19 -9.94
CA VAL A 212 22.95 10.36 -8.87
C VAL A 212 23.10 11.05 -7.51
N ILE A 213 24.29 11.59 -7.24
CA ILE A 213 24.57 12.35 -6.01
C ILE A 213 23.70 13.61 -5.96
N GLY A 214 23.59 14.34 -7.07
CA GLY A 214 22.75 15.54 -7.17
C GLY A 214 21.27 15.26 -6.88
N LEU A 215 20.74 14.15 -7.36
CA LEU A 215 19.36 13.72 -7.06
C LEU A 215 19.18 13.37 -5.58
N PHE A 216 20.13 12.70 -4.93
CA PHE A 216 20.06 12.43 -3.49
C PHE A 216 20.13 13.71 -2.65
N CYS A 217 21.07 14.61 -2.95
CA CYS A 217 21.20 15.89 -2.28
C CYS A 217 19.93 16.75 -2.47
N GLY A 218 19.42 16.82 -3.70
CA GLY A 218 18.18 17.53 -4.02
C GLY A 218 16.98 16.97 -3.26
N ALA A 219 16.84 15.65 -3.21
CA ALA A 219 15.80 14.98 -2.43
C ALA A 219 15.89 15.33 -0.93
N GLY A 220 17.10 15.29 -0.35
CA GLY A 220 17.35 15.63 1.05
C GLY A 220 17.03 17.08 1.39
N VAL A 221 17.49 18.03 0.57
CA VAL A 221 17.22 19.47 0.77
C VAL A 221 15.72 19.76 0.69
N CYS A 222 15.03 19.26 -0.33
CA CYS A 222 13.59 19.46 -0.48
C CYS A 222 12.79 18.78 0.63
N ALA A 223 13.23 17.61 1.13
CA ALA A 223 12.61 16.98 2.29
C ALA A 223 12.72 17.84 3.57
N VAL A 224 13.88 18.48 3.79
CA VAL A 224 14.06 19.45 4.89
C VAL A 224 13.12 20.64 4.70
N LEU A 225 13.04 21.20 3.50
CA LEU A 225 12.13 22.31 3.18
C LEU A 225 10.66 21.94 3.38
N PHE A 226 10.26 20.72 2.99
CA PHE A 226 8.91 20.20 3.23
C PHE A 226 8.59 20.11 4.73
N ILE A 227 9.51 19.59 5.54
CA ILE A 227 9.33 19.51 7.00
C ILE A 227 9.20 20.92 7.62
N LEU A 228 10.02 21.87 7.17
CA LEU A 228 9.94 23.26 7.63
C LEU A 228 8.62 23.93 7.20
N TRP A 229 8.14 23.63 6.00
CA TRP A 229 6.87 24.12 5.49
C TRP A 229 5.68 23.57 6.27
N GLU A 230 5.61 22.25 6.48
CA GLU A 230 4.56 21.60 7.29
C GLU A 230 4.53 22.17 8.71
N LYS A 231 5.70 22.41 9.32
CA LYS A 231 5.79 23.08 10.63
C LYS A 231 5.24 24.50 10.60
N ARG A 232 5.45 25.24 9.52
CA ARG A 232 4.95 26.62 9.34
C ARG A 232 3.45 26.67 9.12
N VAL A 233 2.88 25.74 8.34
CA VAL A 233 1.44 25.69 8.04
C VAL A 233 0.62 25.15 9.22
N GLY A 234 1.20 24.26 10.03
CA GLY A 234 0.59 23.81 11.29
C GLY A 234 -0.61 22.88 11.08
N ASP A 235 -1.76 23.22 11.66
CA ASP A 235 -2.93 22.33 11.68
C ASP A 235 -3.65 22.21 10.31
N GLN A 236 -3.40 23.13 9.39
CA GLN A 236 -3.92 23.11 8.02
C GLN A 236 -3.01 22.35 7.04
N ALA A 237 -1.85 21.91 7.53
CA ALA A 237 -0.83 21.26 6.72
C ALA A 237 -1.34 19.91 6.17
N MET A 238 -0.66 19.41 5.16
CA MET A 238 -1.03 18.15 4.52
C MET A 238 -1.02 16.99 5.54
N LEU A 239 -0.08 17.03 6.48
CA LEU A 239 0.09 16.07 7.57
C LEU A 239 0.05 16.81 8.92
N PRO A 240 -1.11 16.88 9.59
CA PRO A 240 -1.25 17.66 10.82
C PRO A 240 -0.29 17.17 11.92
N GLY A 241 0.73 17.97 12.22
CA GLY A 241 1.81 17.60 13.12
C GLY A 241 1.33 17.23 14.53
N LYS A 242 0.28 17.87 15.03
CA LYS A 242 -0.32 17.54 16.34
C LYS A 242 -0.94 16.14 16.36
N LEU A 243 -1.53 15.71 15.24
CA LEU A 243 -2.13 14.38 15.11
C LEU A 243 -1.04 13.31 15.04
N LEU A 244 -0.02 13.54 14.21
CA LEU A 244 1.13 12.65 14.08
C LEU A 244 2.01 12.62 15.33
N GLY A 245 2.04 13.70 16.12
CA GLY A 245 2.75 13.75 17.40
C GLY A 245 2.17 12.79 18.46
N LYS A 246 0.92 12.33 18.31
CA LYS A 246 0.34 11.32 19.20
C LYS A 246 1.09 10.00 19.02
N ARG A 247 1.66 9.48 20.11
CA ARG A 247 2.47 8.25 20.11
C ARG A 247 1.81 7.08 19.38
N VAL A 248 0.54 6.82 19.66
CA VAL A 248 -0.22 5.73 19.04
C VAL A 248 -0.39 5.93 17.53
N VAL A 249 -0.51 7.17 17.05
CA VAL A 249 -0.76 7.46 15.62
C VAL A 249 0.51 7.22 14.81
N TRP A 250 1.65 7.82 15.15
CA TRP A 250 2.86 7.62 14.35
C TRP A 250 3.38 6.18 14.44
N THR A 251 3.29 5.54 15.60
CA THR A 251 3.69 4.13 15.76
C THR A 251 2.81 3.19 14.94
N SER A 252 1.50 3.46 14.88
CA SER A 252 0.58 2.74 13.99
C SER A 252 0.89 2.99 12.51
N CYS A 253 1.25 4.22 12.13
CA CYS A 253 1.68 4.55 10.76
C CYS A 253 2.92 3.74 10.37
N VAL A 254 3.94 3.71 11.22
CA VAL A 254 5.18 2.94 10.99
C VAL A 254 4.89 1.43 10.90
N HIS A 255 4.16 0.89 11.88
CA HIS A 255 3.79 -0.53 11.90
C HIS A 255 3.03 -0.94 10.63
N SER A 256 1.97 -0.19 10.30
CA SER A 256 1.15 -0.47 9.12
C SER A 256 1.93 -0.36 7.82
N SER A 257 2.80 0.64 7.71
CA SER A 257 3.70 0.83 6.57
C SER A 257 4.62 -0.35 6.37
N CYS A 258 5.21 -0.88 7.45
CA CYS A 258 6.09 -2.05 7.39
C CYS A 258 5.34 -3.31 6.95
N ILE A 259 4.15 -3.58 7.52
CA ILE A 259 3.36 -4.78 7.17
C ILE A 259 2.88 -4.71 5.70
N ILE A 260 2.36 -3.56 5.25
CA ILE A 260 1.92 -3.40 3.86
C ILE A 260 3.10 -3.44 2.89
N THR A 261 4.24 -2.85 3.25
CA THR A 261 5.47 -2.94 2.46
C THR A 261 5.91 -4.40 2.29
N CYS A 262 5.97 -5.17 3.37
CA CYS A 262 6.26 -6.60 3.32
C CYS A 262 5.27 -7.34 2.41
N MET A 263 3.99 -7.00 2.49
CA MET A 263 2.96 -7.62 1.66
C MET A 263 3.11 -7.32 0.18
N MET A 264 3.21 -6.04 -0.18
CA MET A 264 3.27 -5.59 -1.57
C MET A 264 4.57 -6.03 -2.24
N THR A 265 5.70 -5.91 -1.53
CA THR A 265 7.00 -6.31 -2.07
C THR A 265 7.06 -7.82 -2.26
N ALA A 266 6.69 -8.64 -1.27
CA ALA A 266 6.68 -10.10 -1.44
C ALA A 266 5.79 -10.56 -2.62
N SER A 267 4.68 -9.85 -2.88
CA SER A 267 3.77 -10.17 -3.98
C SER A 267 4.36 -9.93 -5.39
N ILE A 268 5.47 -9.20 -5.49
CA ILE A 268 6.18 -8.93 -6.75
C ILE A 268 7.28 -9.98 -7.00
N TRP A 269 8.09 -10.27 -5.98
CA TRP A 269 9.24 -11.15 -6.11
C TRP A 269 8.91 -12.64 -5.92
N MET A 270 7.82 -12.99 -5.23
CA MET A 270 7.41 -14.39 -5.07
C MET A 270 7.02 -15.06 -6.41
N PRO A 271 6.21 -14.44 -7.30
CA PRO A 271 5.97 -14.99 -8.63
C PRO A 271 7.24 -15.11 -9.45
N THR A 272 8.18 -14.18 -9.28
CA THR A 272 9.50 -14.21 -9.95
C THR A 272 10.29 -15.46 -9.56
N TYR A 273 10.25 -15.89 -8.30
CA TYR A 273 10.83 -17.19 -7.88
C TYR A 273 10.20 -18.36 -8.65
N PHE A 274 8.87 -18.44 -8.67
CA PHE A 274 8.20 -19.58 -9.31
C PHE A 274 8.43 -19.61 -10.82
N GLN A 275 8.43 -18.46 -11.50
CA GLN A 275 8.63 -18.42 -12.95
C GLN A 275 10.11 -18.59 -13.32
N ALA A 276 11.01 -17.76 -12.79
CA ALA A 276 12.43 -17.82 -13.13
C ALA A 276 13.09 -19.10 -12.59
N VAL A 277 12.96 -19.38 -11.29
CA VAL A 277 13.66 -20.49 -10.62
C VAL A 277 12.97 -21.83 -10.86
N LYS A 278 11.65 -21.91 -10.64
CA LYS A 278 10.92 -23.19 -10.67
C LYS A 278 10.33 -23.61 -12.02
N ASN A 279 10.44 -22.77 -13.05
CA ASN A 279 9.92 -23.02 -14.41
C ASN A 279 8.39 -23.02 -14.52
N ASN A 280 7.70 -22.38 -13.59
CA ASN A 280 6.25 -22.32 -13.64
C ASN A 280 5.76 -21.31 -14.67
N GLY A 281 4.62 -21.60 -15.30
CA GLY A 281 3.87 -20.62 -16.07
C GLY A 281 3.27 -19.51 -15.17
N PRO A 282 2.78 -18.40 -15.76
CA PRO A 282 2.14 -17.33 -14.99
C PRO A 282 0.94 -17.80 -14.14
N THR A 283 0.10 -18.71 -14.64
CA THR A 283 -1.06 -19.25 -13.91
C THR A 283 -0.60 -20.06 -12.71
N ASP A 284 0.29 -21.03 -12.92
CA ASP A 284 0.84 -21.87 -11.85
C ASP A 284 1.57 -21.04 -10.79
N SER A 285 2.31 -20.01 -11.20
CA SER A 285 2.96 -19.09 -10.26
C SER A 285 1.93 -18.33 -9.40
N GLY A 286 0.78 -17.96 -9.97
CA GLY A 286 -0.33 -17.36 -9.22
C GLY A 286 -0.95 -18.34 -8.22
N VAL A 287 -1.16 -19.58 -8.63
CA VAL A 287 -1.67 -20.67 -7.77
C VAL A 287 -0.70 -20.94 -6.62
N HIS A 288 0.61 -20.95 -6.87
CA HIS A 288 1.62 -21.22 -5.84
C HIS A 288 1.79 -20.10 -4.82
N VAL A 289 1.24 -18.90 -5.05
CA VAL A 289 1.22 -17.81 -4.05
C VAL A 289 -0.02 -17.88 -3.14
N LEU A 290 -1.03 -18.70 -3.49
CA LEU A 290 -2.26 -18.86 -2.72
C LEU A 290 -2.06 -19.25 -1.25
N PRO A 291 -1.11 -20.13 -0.86
CA PRO A 291 -0.93 -20.48 0.54
C PRO A 291 -0.71 -19.26 1.43
N SER A 292 0.02 -18.25 0.93
CA SER A 292 0.27 -17.02 1.67
C SER A 292 -0.94 -16.09 1.70
N ILE A 293 -1.72 -16.06 0.62
CA ILE A 293 -2.92 -15.24 0.50
C ILE A 293 -4.03 -15.78 1.40
N LEU A 294 -4.27 -17.09 1.36
CA LEU A 294 -5.31 -17.75 2.13
C LEU A 294 -4.99 -17.70 3.63
N SER A 295 -3.75 -17.98 4.03
CA SER A 295 -3.36 -17.88 5.43
C SER A 295 -3.44 -16.43 5.95
N GLN A 296 -3.11 -15.44 5.11
CA GLN A 296 -3.30 -14.04 5.43
C GLN A 296 -4.77 -13.70 5.65
N LEU A 297 -5.67 -14.11 4.74
CA LEU A 297 -7.10 -13.84 4.86
C LEU A 297 -7.69 -14.47 6.13
N LEU A 298 -7.37 -15.75 6.39
CA LEU A 298 -7.81 -16.46 7.59
C LEU A 298 -7.29 -15.79 8.86
N ALA A 299 -6.03 -15.35 8.87
CA ALA A 299 -5.46 -14.64 10.00
C ALA A 299 -6.11 -13.25 10.22
N VAL A 300 -6.42 -12.50 9.17
CA VAL A 300 -7.16 -11.22 9.31
C VAL A 300 -8.52 -11.45 9.97
N ILE A 301 -9.27 -12.47 9.52
CA ILE A 301 -10.59 -12.79 10.07
C ILE A 301 -10.46 -13.26 11.53
N ALA A 302 -9.55 -14.19 11.80
CA ALA A 302 -9.34 -14.74 13.13
C ALA A 302 -8.89 -13.68 14.13
N THR A 303 -7.92 -12.83 13.77
CA THR A 303 -7.45 -11.75 14.65
C THR A 303 -8.48 -10.65 14.82
N GLY A 304 -9.26 -10.29 13.79
CA GLY A 304 -10.38 -9.36 13.92
C GLY A 304 -11.43 -9.84 14.93
N ALA A 305 -11.81 -11.11 14.86
CA ALA A 305 -12.72 -11.73 15.82
C ALA A 305 -12.11 -11.83 17.23
N ALA A 306 -10.84 -12.21 17.33
CA ALA A 306 -10.14 -12.35 18.60
C ALA A 306 -9.98 -11.00 19.30
N VAL A 307 -9.58 -9.94 18.59
CA VAL A 307 -9.50 -8.58 19.12
C VAL A 307 -10.86 -8.08 19.59
N SER A 308 -11.92 -8.37 18.85
CA SER A 308 -13.29 -7.98 19.23
C SER A 308 -13.74 -8.65 20.54
N ARG A 309 -13.29 -9.87 20.83
CA ARG A 309 -13.61 -10.60 22.07
C ARG A 309 -12.68 -10.26 23.23
N MET A 310 -11.37 -10.21 22.96
CA MET A 310 -10.33 -10.05 23.98
C MET A 310 -10.10 -8.58 24.36
N GLY A 311 -10.38 -7.63 23.46
CA GLY A 311 -10.25 -6.19 23.71
C GLY A 311 -8.84 -5.63 23.54
N TYR A 312 -7.84 -6.41 23.14
CA TYR A 312 -6.45 -5.94 23.02
C TYR A 312 -5.90 -6.16 21.63
N TYR A 313 -5.40 -5.11 20.96
CA TYR A 313 -4.78 -5.19 19.64
C TYR A 313 -3.24 -5.37 19.68
N LEU A 314 -2.59 -4.93 20.76
CA LEU A 314 -1.12 -4.92 20.86
C LEU A 314 -0.47 -6.33 20.74
N PRO A 315 -0.97 -7.38 21.43
CA PRO A 315 -0.41 -8.73 21.27
C PRO A 315 -0.44 -9.22 19.83
N TRP A 316 -1.49 -8.91 19.08
CA TRP A 316 -1.65 -9.31 17.69
C TRP A 316 -0.75 -8.51 16.74
N ALA A 317 -0.54 -7.22 17.02
CA ALA A 317 0.42 -6.39 16.30
C ALA A 317 1.86 -6.89 16.50
N LEU A 318 2.23 -7.25 17.73
CA LEU A 318 3.54 -7.84 18.05
C LEU A 318 3.73 -9.19 17.37
N ALA A 319 2.75 -10.09 17.54
CA ALA A 319 2.77 -11.41 16.90
C ALA A 319 2.89 -11.28 15.37
N SER A 320 2.18 -10.32 14.77
CA SER A 320 2.29 -10.05 13.35
C SER A 320 3.70 -9.71 12.91
N GLY A 321 4.36 -8.77 13.58
CA GLY A 321 5.73 -8.39 13.25
C GLY A 321 6.69 -9.58 13.37
N VAL A 322 6.63 -10.32 14.49
CA VAL A 322 7.50 -11.47 14.75
C VAL A 322 7.29 -12.59 13.73
N ILE A 323 6.04 -12.99 13.50
CA ILE A 323 5.69 -14.06 12.56
C ILE A 323 6.04 -13.64 11.12
N THR A 324 5.85 -12.37 10.75
CA THR A 324 6.24 -11.85 9.43
C THR A 324 7.76 -11.86 9.25
N THR A 325 8.53 -11.48 10.27
CA THR A 325 10.00 -11.59 10.25
C THR A 325 10.44 -13.03 10.03
N ILE A 326 9.88 -13.97 10.80
CA ILE A 326 10.18 -15.41 10.66
C ILE A 326 9.80 -15.88 9.25
N GLY A 327 8.60 -15.55 8.76
CA GLY A 327 8.15 -15.91 7.43
C GLY A 327 9.07 -15.40 6.31
N ASN A 328 9.53 -14.16 6.40
CA ASN A 328 10.48 -13.59 5.44
C ASN A 328 11.84 -14.32 5.50
N VAL A 329 12.36 -14.63 6.70
CA VAL A 329 13.60 -15.39 6.85
C VAL A 329 13.45 -16.79 6.28
N LEU A 330 12.35 -17.47 6.56
CA LEU A 330 12.07 -18.80 6.00
C LEU A 330 12.02 -18.77 4.47
N VAL A 331 11.29 -17.82 3.87
CA VAL A 331 11.26 -17.67 2.41
C VAL A 331 12.64 -17.32 1.83
N SER A 332 13.49 -16.59 2.57
CA SER A 332 14.86 -16.28 2.13
C SER A 332 15.74 -17.54 1.94
N THR A 333 15.36 -18.67 2.55
CA THR A 333 16.07 -19.96 2.40
C THR A 333 15.67 -20.74 1.15
N PHE A 334 14.80 -20.18 0.30
CA PHE A 334 14.42 -20.82 -0.96
C PHE A 334 15.64 -21.00 -1.87
N THR A 335 15.78 -22.23 -2.35
CA THR A 335 16.79 -22.67 -3.29
C THR A 335 16.11 -23.27 -4.53
N VAL A 336 16.91 -23.63 -5.53
CA VAL A 336 16.44 -24.35 -6.71
C VAL A 336 15.80 -25.70 -6.33
N SER A 337 16.28 -26.35 -5.26
CA SER A 337 15.83 -27.67 -4.80
C SER A 337 14.72 -27.66 -3.75
N THR A 338 14.23 -26.49 -3.32
CA THR A 338 13.17 -26.41 -2.29
C THR A 338 11.92 -27.19 -2.70
N SER A 339 11.46 -28.11 -1.84
CA SER A 339 10.31 -28.96 -2.12
C SER A 339 8.98 -28.22 -1.94
N THR A 340 7.92 -28.77 -2.53
CA THR A 340 6.56 -28.22 -2.48
C THR A 340 6.05 -28.01 -1.06
N ALA A 341 6.23 -29.00 -0.18
CA ALA A 341 5.80 -28.89 1.21
C ALA A 341 6.48 -27.74 1.96
N VAL A 342 7.78 -27.52 1.70
CA VAL A 342 8.57 -26.50 2.40
C VAL A 342 8.11 -25.10 2.00
N TRP A 343 8.00 -24.81 0.70
CA TRP A 343 7.59 -23.47 0.28
C TRP A 343 6.14 -23.16 0.62
N ILE A 344 5.24 -24.16 0.63
CA ILE A 344 3.85 -23.99 1.10
C ILE A 344 3.84 -23.61 2.59
N GLY A 345 4.53 -24.40 3.43
CA GLY A 345 4.57 -24.15 4.87
C GLY A 345 5.12 -22.77 5.22
N TYR A 346 6.19 -22.35 4.55
CA TYR A 346 6.81 -21.03 4.79
C TYR A 346 5.90 -19.88 4.36
N GLN A 347 5.21 -20.04 3.23
CA GLN A 347 4.23 -19.06 2.78
C GLN A 347 3.03 -18.94 3.72
N ILE A 348 2.57 -20.05 4.32
CA ILE A 348 1.50 -20.02 5.32
C ILE A 348 1.91 -19.16 6.51
N VAL A 349 3.11 -19.36 7.06
CA VAL A 349 3.67 -18.56 8.17
C VAL A 349 3.76 -17.08 7.77
N LEU A 350 4.33 -16.78 6.60
CA LEU A 350 4.46 -15.41 6.10
C LEU A 350 3.10 -14.71 5.91
N GLY A 351 2.12 -15.42 5.37
CA GLY A 351 0.77 -14.88 5.18
C GLY A 351 0.05 -14.64 6.50
N ALA A 352 0.08 -15.62 7.41
CA ALA A 352 -0.53 -15.51 8.73
C ALA A 352 0.05 -14.34 9.53
N GLY A 353 1.38 -14.18 9.51
CA GLY A 353 2.06 -13.04 10.14
C GLY A 353 1.55 -11.71 9.64
N ARG A 354 1.51 -11.50 8.31
CA ARG A 354 0.99 -10.26 7.71
C ARG A 354 -0.48 -10.03 8.05
N GLY A 355 -1.29 -11.09 8.02
CA GLY A 355 -2.72 -11.02 8.29
C GLY A 355 -3.04 -10.58 9.72
N CYS A 356 -2.27 -11.05 10.71
CA CYS A 356 -2.47 -10.68 12.11
C CYS A 356 -2.33 -9.19 12.41
N GLY A 357 -1.51 -8.45 11.65
CA GLY A 357 -1.18 -7.04 11.93
C GLY A 357 -1.87 -6.03 11.03
N MET A 358 -2.40 -6.49 9.89
CA MET A 358 -2.93 -5.61 8.84
C MET A 358 -4.02 -4.66 9.35
N GLN A 359 -4.89 -5.13 10.25
CA GLN A 359 -5.98 -4.34 10.84
C GLN A 359 -5.61 -3.67 12.17
N MET A 360 -4.51 -4.06 12.81
CA MET A 360 -4.21 -3.62 14.18
C MET A 360 -3.91 -2.13 14.27
N ALA A 361 -3.18 -1.59 13.30
CA ALA A 361 -2.89 -0.16 13.23
C ALA A 361 -4.15 0.68 13.01
N ILE A 362 -5.09 0.20 12.19
CA ILE A 362 -6.37 0.87 11.94
C ILE A 362 -7.19 0.90 13.23
N ILE A 363 -7.31 -0.25 13.91
CA ILE A 363 -8.04 -0.37 15.18
C ILE A 363 -7.40 0.51 16.27
N ALA A 364 -6.08 0.54 16.37
CA ALA A 364 -5.37 1.36 17.35
C ALA A 364 -5.61 2.85 17.14
N VAL A 365 -5.50 3.32 15.89
CA VAL A 365 -5.78 4.73 15.54
C VAL A 365 -7.24 5.07 15.79
N GLN A 366 -8.18 4.20 15.37
CA GLN A 366 -9.62 4.38 15.57
C GLN A 366 -9.99 4.60 17.05
N ASN A 367 -9.32 3.88 17.96
CA ASN A 367 -9.57 3.98 19.39
C ASN A 367 -8.71 5.05 20.10
N ALA A 368 -7.73 5.65 19.42
CA ALA A 368 -6.83 6.64 20.00
C ALA A 368 -7.17 8.09 19.65
N VAL A 369 -8.06 8.31 18.67
CA VAL A 369 -8.42 9.65 18.19
C VAL A 369 -9.94 9.88 18.25
N PRO A 370 -10.39 11.13 18.47
CA PRO A 370 -11.81 11.46 18.39
C PRO A 370 -12.42 11.12 17.02
N PRO A 371 -13.73 10.81 16.93
CA PRO A 371 -14.39 10.48 15.67
C PRO A 371 -14.25 11.54 14.56
N SER A 372 -14.09 12.82 14.93
CA SER A 372 -13.83 13.92 14.01
C SER A 372 -12.43 13.89 13.39
N GLN A 373 -11.43 13.33 14.08
CA GLN A 373 -10.04 13.23 13.63
C GLN A 373 -9.73 11.88 12.96
N TYR A 374 -10.57 10.86 13.15
CA TYR A 374 -10.34 9.52 12.62
C TYR A 374 -10.12 9.46 11.10
N PRO A 375 -10.92 10.14 10.24
CA PRO A 375 -10.69 10.12 8.80
C PRO A 375 -9.31 10.66 8.40
N ILE A 376 -8.84 11.72 9.07
CA ILE A 376 -7.53 12.34 8.81
C ILE A 376 -6.41 11.40 9.25
N ALA A 377 -6.56 10.75 10.41
CA ALA A 377 -5.57 9.81 10.93
C ALA A 377 -5.45 8.56 10.03
N LEU A 378 -6.57 8.04 9.55
CA LEU A 378 -6.60 6.92 8.61
C LEU A 378 -5.97 7.29 7.26
N ALA A 379 -6.29 8.48 6.72
CA ALA A 379 -5.68 8.98 5.49
C ALA A 379 -4.15 9.13 5.63
N SER A 380 -3.67 9.61 6.79
CA SER A 380 -2.24 9.68 7.10
C SER A 380 -1.59 8.30 7.12
N LEU A 381 -2.26 7.31 7.72
CA LEU A 381 -1.79 5.93 7.77
C LEU A 381 -1.67 5.33 6.36
N VAL A 382 -2.67 5.51 5.49
CA VAL A 382 -2.64 5.05 4.08
C VAL A 382 -1.58 5.79 3.27
N PHE A 383 -1.40 7.09 3.50
CA PHE A 383 -0.32 7.88 2.90
C PHE A 383 1.05 7.25 3.19
N PHE A 384 1.37 6.96 4.45
CA PHE A 384 2.65 6.35 4.82
C PHE A 384 2.80 4.92 4.29
N GLN A 385 1.71 4.13 4.23
CA GLN A 385 1.74 2.81 3.59
C GLN A 385 2.16 2.89 2.12
N ASN A 386 1.52 3.78 1.35
CA ASN A 386 1.79 3.93 -0.07
C ASN A 386 3.20 4.50 -0.31
N LEU A 387 3.60 5.51 0.47
CA LEU A 387 4.93 6.11 0.39
C LEU A 387 6.02 5.07 0.70
N SER A 388 5.92 4.37 1.83
CA SER A 388 6.90 3.35 2.21
C SER A 388 6.98 2.22 1.18
N THR A 389 5.83 1.76 0.66
CA THR A 389 5.79 0.74 -0.39
C THR A 389 6.49 1.23 -1.66
N SER A 390 6.29 2.49 -2.06
CA SER A 390 6.95 3.03 -3.26
C SER A 390 8.47 3.02 -3.16
N VAL A 391 9.00 3.43 -2.01
CA VAL A 391 10.44 3.45 -1.74
C VAL A 391 10.99 2.03 -1.60
N ALA A 392 10.33 1.18 -0.82
CA ALA A 392 10.79 -0.17 -0.53
C ALA A 392 10.81 -1.07 -1.77
N VAL A 393 9.86 -0.92 -2.70
CA VAL A 393 9.86 -1.67 -3.96
C VAL A 393 11.04 -1.27 -4.85
N VAL A 394 11.41 0.01 -4.90
CA VAL A 394 12.58 0.47 -5.67
C VAL A 394 13.89 0.00 -5.01
N ILE A 395 13.97 0.01 -3.67
CA ILE A 395 15.12 -0.57 -2.94
C ILE A 395 15.21 -2.07 -3.17
N ALA A 396 14.10 -2.81 -3.07
CA ALA A 396 14.06 -4.26 -3.31
C ALA A 396 14.49 -4.59 -4.74
N ASN A 397 14.05 -3.80 -5.72
CA ASN A 397 14.50 -3.91 -7.10
C ASN A 397 16.00 -3.65 -7.24
N THR A 398 16.51 -2.64 -6.52
CA THR A 398 17.94 -2.31 -6.51
C THR A 398 18.78 -3.47 -5.96
N ILE A 399 18.39 -3.98 -4.79
CA ILE A 399 19.03 -5.14 -4.15
C ILE A 399 19.00 -6.34 -5.09
N PHE A 400 17.85 -6.61 -5.72
CA PHE A 400 17.69 -7.73 -6.65
C PHE A 400 18.62 -7.58 -7.86
N ALA A 401 18.56 -6.46 -8.58
CA ALA A 401 19.31 -6.25 -9.82
C ALA A 401 20.83 -6.23 -9.58
N GLN A 402 21.30 -5.60 -8.51
CA GLN A 402 22.73 -5.58 -8.16
C GLN A 402 23.23 -6.96 -7.73
N THR A 403 22.46 -7.67 -6.90
CA THR A 403 22.81 -9.04 -6.51
C THR A 403 22.87 -9.93 -7.74
N LEU A 404 21.87 -9.83 -8.62
CA LEU A 404 21.79 -10.64 -9.84
C LEU A 404 23.01 -10.37 -10.74
N THR A 405 23.36 -9.10 -10.95
CA THR A 405 24.52 -8.69 -11.73
C THR A 405 25.84 -9.25 -11.17
N SER A 406 26.03 -9.13 -9.87
CA SER A 406 27.20 -9.64 -9.17
C SER A 406 27.29 -11.17 -9.25
N LYS A 407 26.16 -11.88 -9.10
CA LYS A 407 26.12 -13.35 -9.06
C LYS A 407 26.19 -14.00 -10.43
N ILE A 408 25.64 -13.38 -11.47
CA ILE A 408 25.82 -13.84 -12.85
C ILE A 408 27.29 -13.80 -13.23
N SER A 409 27.98 -12.70 -12.94
CA SER A 409 29.42 -12.55 -13.22
C SER A 409 30.27 -13.63 -12.55
N LEU A 410 29.80 -14.18 -11.42
CA LEU A 410 30.47 -15.24 -10.67
C LEU A 410 30.11 -16.65 -11.16
N TYR A 411 28.83 -16.93 -11.43
CA TYR A 411 28.35 -18.30 -11.69
C TYR A 411 28.18 -18.63 -13.17
N VAL A 412 28.01 -17.63 -14.03
CA VAL A 412 27.73 -17.75 -15.46
C VAL A 412 28.54 -16.67 -16.21
N PRO A 413 29.89 -16.71 -16.16
CA PRO A 413 30.73 -15.67 -16.73
C PRO A 413 30.63 -15.59 -18.26
N SER A 414 30.06 -16.62 -18.90
CA SER A 414 29.83 -16.66 -20.35
C SER A 414 28.72 -15.69 -20.81
N VAL A 415 27.82 -15.28 -19.89
CA VAL A 415 26.67 -14.42 -20.19
C VAL A 415 26.87 -13.05 -19.58
N SER A 416 26.74 -12.01 -20.39
CA SER A 416 26.77 -10.64 -19.89
C SER A 416 25.59 -10.39 -18.93
N PRO A 417 25.83 -9.85 -17.72
CA PRO A 417 24.75 -9.50 -16.80
C PRO A 417 23.68 -8.58 -17.40
N ARG A 418 24.09 -7.71 -18.34
CA ARG A 418 23.19 -6.78 -19.01
C ARG A 418 22.13 -7.50 -19.85
N ILE A 419 22.53 -8.56 -20.57
CA ILE A 419 21.60 -9.37 -21.37
C ILE A 419 20.54 -10.01 -20.47
N VAL A 420 20.91 -10.45 -19.26
CA VAL A 420 19.95 -11.05 -18.32
C VAL A 420 18.95 -10.01 -17.78
N LEU A 421 19.40 -8.79 -17.49
CA LEU A 421 18.51 -7.68 -17.11
C LEU A 421 17.58 -7.27 -18.25
N ASP A 422 18.04 -7.35 -19.50
CA ASP A 422 17.25 -7.00 -20.69
C ASP A 422 16.33 -8.16 -21.13
N THR A 423 16.49 -9.38 -20.63
CA THR A 423 15.68 -10.53 -21.06
C THR A 423 14.43 -10.74 -20.19
N GLY A 424 14.37 -10.09 -19.01
CA GLY A 424 13.26 -10.22 -18.08
C GLY A 424 13.37 -11.46 -17.18
N SER A 425 12.26 -11.83 -16.53
CA SER A 425 12.25 -12.92 -15.53
C SER A 425 11.22 -14.03 -15.81
N SER A 426 10.65 -14.09 -17.01
CA SER A 426 9.73 -15.18 -17.36
C SER A 426 10.47 -16.52 -17.53
N ALA A 427 9.78 -17.62 -17.26
CA ALA A 427 10.36 -18.96 -17.25
C ALA A 427 11.06 -19.33 -18.57
N SER A 428 10.46 -19.00 -19.70
CA SER A 428 11.01 -19.26 -21.04
C SER A 428 12.17 -18.35 -21.38
N ALA A 429 12.08 -17.06 -21.05
CA ALA A 429 13.12 -16.08 -21.33
C ALA A 429 14.41 -16.41 -20.55
N VAL A 430 14.28 -16.74 -19.26
CA VAL A 430 15.42 -17.10 -18.41
C VAL A 430 16.14 -18.38 -18.90
N ARG A 431 15.39 -19.39 -19.35
CA ARG A 431 15.97 -20.66 -19.83
C ARG A 431 16.55 -20.57 -21.23
N ALA A 432 16.11 -19.61 -22.04
CA ALA A 432 16.66 -19.37 -23.39
C ALA A 432 18.03 -18.65 -23.37
N LEU A 433 18.41 -18.06 -22.24
CA LEU A 433 19.64 -17.26 -22.10
C LEU A 433 20.93 -18.07 -22.13
N VAL A 434 20.87 -19.36 -21.78
CA VAL A 434 22.06 -20.13 -21.40
C VAL A 434 22.04 -21.50 -22.05
N PRO A 435 23.18 -21.99 -22.58
CA PRO A 435 23.32 -23.40 -22.94
C PRO A 435 23.04 -24.32 -21.75
N LEU A 436 22.61 -25.57 -22.01
CA LEU A 436 22.13 -26.54 -21.01
C LEU A 436 23.10 -26.82 -19.82
N GLY A 437 24.37 -26.39 -19.87
CA GLY A 437 25.38 -26.60 -18.83
C GLY A 437 25.53 -25.50 -17.76
N GLU A 438 25.06 -24.27 -18.00
CA GLU A 438 25.23 -23.15 -17.04
C GLU A 438 23.92 -22.69 -16.39
N LEU A 439 22.81 -23.37 -16.69
CA LEU A 439 21.48 -23.05 -16.17
C LEU A 439 21.44 -23.07 -14.63
N ASP A 440 22.08 -24.04 -13.97
CA ASP A 440 22.11 -24.13 -12.51
C ASP A 440 22.77 -22.90 -11.86
N GLY A 441 23.82 -22.36 -12.49
CA GLY A 441 24.47 -21.13 -12.06
C GLY A 441 23.53 -19.93 -12.15
N LEU A 442 22.77 -19.83 -13.24
CA LEU A 442 21.78 -18.77 -13.43
C LEU A 442 20.63 -18.87 -12.41
N LEU A 443 20.04 -20.05 -12.24
CA LEU A 443 18.95 -20.27 -11.27
C LEU A 443 19.40 -20.00 -9.83
N ARG A 444 20.66 -20.31 -9.51
CA ARG A 444 21.28 -19.94 -8.23
C ARG A 444 21.42 -18.44 -8.07
N ALA A 445 21.86 -17.71 -9.10
CA ALA A 445 21.95 -16.25 -9.08
C ALA A 445 20.59 -15.59 -8.81
N TYR A 446 19.52 -16.06 -9.46
CA TYR A 446 18.15 -15.61 -9.19
C TYR A 446 17.71 -15.92 -7.74
N SER A 447 17.98 -17.14 -7.26
CA SER A 447 17.62 -17.55 -5.90
C SER A 447 18.33 -16.70 -4.83
N GLU A 448 19.63 -16.44 -5.01
CA GLU A 448 20.40 -15.59 -4.09
C GLU A 448 19.96 -14.12 -4.14
N SER A 449 19.53 -13.63 -5.31
CA SER A 449 18.99 -12.28 -5.47
C SER A 449 17.65 -12.12 -4.75
N LEU A 450 16.77 -13.12 -4.85
CA LEU A 450 15.52 -13.17 -4.10
C LEU A 450 15.76 -13.24 -2.60
N ARG A 451 16.71 -14.07 -2.15
CA ARG A 451 17.09 -14.17 -0.73
C ARG A 451 17.43 -12.81 -0.14
N ASN A 452 18.23 -11.99 -0.83
CA ASN A 452 18.61 -10.66 -0.35
C ASN A 452 17.42 -9.71 -0.25
N VAL A 453 16.45 -9.79 -1.17
CA VAL A 453 15.19 -9.05 -1.08
C VAL A 453 14.41 -9.45 0.17
N PHE A 454 14.31 -10.75 0.46
CA PHE A 454 13.59 -11.22 1.65
C PHE A 454 14.30 -10.88 2.96
N TYR A 455 15.64 -10.81 3.00
CA TYR A 455 16.36 -10.26 4.16
C TYR A 455 16.05 -8.79 4.41
N PHE A 456 15.95 -7.98 3.35
CA PHE A 456 15.48 -6.61 3.47
C PHE A 456 14.06 -6.55 4.06
N LEU A 457 13.15 -7.41 3.61
CA LEU A 457 11.79 -7.50 4.18
C LEU A 457 11.76 -7.99 5.62
N SER A 458 12.67 -8.88 6.02
CA SER A 458 12.86 -9.27 7.42
C SER A 458 13.26 -8.08 8.29
N ALA A 459 14.17 -7.22 7.82
CA ALA A 459 14.56 -6.01 8.54
C ALA A 459 13.38 -5.03 8.69
N ILE A 460 12.59 -4.83 7.63
CA ILE A 460 11.36 -4.02 7.69
C ILE A 460 10.34 -4.60 8.67
N ALA A 461 10.16 -5.92 8.70
CA ALA A 461 9.26 -6.58 9.65
C ALA A 461 9.73 -6.43 11.11
N CYS A 462 11.05 -6.43 11.38
CA CYS A 462 11.58 -6.12 12.72
C CYS A 462 11.24 -4.69 13.16
N ILE A 463 11.26 -3.71 12.25
CA ILE A 463 10.81 -2.35 12.56
C ILE A 463 9.32 -2.35 12.96
N ALA A 464 8.49 -3.18 12.32
CA ALA A 464 7.08 -3.34 12.68
C ALA A 464 6.89 -3.85 14.12
N VAL A 465 7.76 -4.75 14.59
CA VAL A 465 7.77 -5.23 15.99
C VAL A 465 8.04 -4.06 16.94
N ILE A 466 9.12 -3.32 16.71
CA ILE A 466 9.50 -2.17 17.55
C ILE A 466 8.39 -1.12 17.55
N ALA A 467 7.82 -0.81 16.38
CA ALA A 467 6.73 0.15 16.24
C ALA A 467 5.47 -0.29 17.00
N SER A 468 5.13 -1.59 16.98
CA SER A 468 3.94 -2.09 17.67
C SER A 468 3.97 -1.84 19.18
N LEU A 469 5.13 -1.92 19.83
CA LEU A 469 5.30 -1.60 21.26
C LEU A 469 4.84 -0.17 21.60
N GLY A 470 4.90 0.75 20.63
CA GLY A 470 4.47 2.13 20.81
C GLY A 470 2.97 2.37 20.67
N MET A 471 2.20 1.38 20.21
CA MET A 471 0.74 1.50 20.03
C MET A 471 -0.02 1.48 21.37
N GLY A 472 0.57 0.91 22.41
CA GLY A 472 0.05 0.93 23.78
C GLY A 472 -0.90 -0.23 24.11
N TRP A 473 -0.90 -0.64 25.38
CA TRP A 473 -1.76 -1.70 25.90
C TRP A 473 -3.10 -1.10 26.38
N LYS A 474 -4.11 -1.09 25.50
CA LYS A 474 -5.44 -0.54 25.81
C LYS A 474 -6.53 -1.57 25.56
N ASP A 475 -7.46 -1.65 26.50
CA ASP A 475 -8.71 -2.38 26.33
C ASP A 475 -9.68 -1.52 25.49
N ILE A 476 -10.10 -2.03 24.34
CA ILE A 476 -11.00 -1.36 23.40
C ILE A 476 -12.46 -1.85 23.52
N ARG A 477 -12.78 -2.72 24.47
CA ARG A 477 -14.17 -3.13 24.73
C ARG A 477 -14.96 -1.94 25.27
N LYS A 478 -16.16 -1.70 24.73
CA LYS A 478 -17.07 -0.68 25.28
C LYS A 478 -17.37 -1.04 26.75
N LYS A 479 -16.96 -0.20 27.71
CA LYS A 479 -17.56 -0.24 29.05
C LYS A 479 -19.06 0.00 28.86
N SER A 480 -19.91 -0.89 29.39
CA SER A 480 -21.33 -0.57 29.52
C SER A 480 -21.41 0.77 30.24
N ALA A 481 -22.15 1.73 29.68
CA ALA A 481 -22.48 2.94 30.41
C ALA A 481 -23.08 2.49 31.76
N GLU A 482 -22.40 2.81 32.86
CA GLU A 482 -23.05 2.74 34.16
C GLU A 482 -24.27 3.67 34.05
N PRO A 483 -25.48 3.21 34.43
CA PRO A 483 -26.62 4.11 34.48
C PRO A 483 -26.24 5.26 35.40
N GLU A 484 -26.26 6.46 34.83
CA GLU A 484 -26.09 7.72 35.54
C GLU A 484 -27.04 7.65 36.73
N LYS A 485 -26.48 7.51 37.95
CA LYS A 485 -27.27 7.56 39.17
C LYS A 485 -27.90 8.94 39.18
N ASP A 486 -29.22 9.00 38.99
CA ASP A 486 -30.03 10.15 39.31
C ASP A 486 -29.58 10.66 40.70
N ILE A 487 -28.82 11.76 40.69
CA ILE A 487 -28.60 12.55 41.89
C ILE A 487 -29.95 13.19 42.15
N ALA A 488 -30.73 12.52 42.99
CA ALA A 488 -31.93 13.06 43.60
C ALA A 488 -31.63 14.48 44.09
N MET A 489 -32.33 15.46 43.50
CA MET A 489 -32.50 16.77 44.10
C MET A 489 -33.31 16.59 45.37
N ASP A 490 -32.62 16.34 46.49
CA ASP A 490 -33.15 16.58 47.82
C ASP A 490 -32.23 17.59 48.52
N GLY A 491 -32.79 18.76 48.80
CA GLY A 491 -32.24 19.66 49.81
C GLY A 491 -31.99 21.09 49.34
N VAL A 492 -32.93 21.95 49.75
CA VAL A 492 -32.77 23.36 50.15
C VAL A 492 -33.35 24.38 49.16
N CYS A 493 -34.64 24.67 49.37
CA CYS A 493 -35.12 26.03 49.61
C CYS A 493 -36.49 25.96 50.30
N GLN A 494 -36.48 25.86 51.63
CA GLN A 494 -37.52 26.49 52.45
C GLN A 494 -37.25 28.00 52.41
N ASP A 495 -38.17 28.77 51.85
CA ASP A 495 -38.73 29.97 52.48
C ASP A 495 -39.62 30.75 51.50
N GLY A 496 -40.78 31.22 51.99
CA GLY A 496 -41.37 32.45 51.47
C GLY A 496 -42.75 32.38 50.83
N LYS A 497 -43.78 32.31 51.69
CA LYS A 497 -45.06 33.05 51.62
C LYS A 497 -46.14 32.65 50.59
N LYS A 498 -47.21 32.11 51.17
CA LYS A 498 -48.62 32.31 50.80
C LYS A 498 -48.95 33.78 50.51
N LEU A 499 -49.76 34.04 49.49
CA LEU A 499 -50.79 35.09 49.34
C LEU A 499 -51.61 34.65 48.10
N GLU A 500 -52.70 33.90 48.26
CA GLU A 500 -54.11 34.37 48.24
C GLU A 500 -54.46 35.29 47.05
N GLY A 501 -55.46 34.87 46.26
CA GLY A 501 -56.12 35.65 45.20
C GLY A 501 -56.91 36.84 45.74
N PRO A 502 -57.62 37.60 44.88
CA PRO A 502 -58.71 37.07 44.03
C PRO A 502 -58.45 37.12 42.52
#